data_AF-A0A3D3PAY1-F1
#
_entry.id   AF-A0A3D3PAY1-F1
#
_cell.length_a   1.000
_cell.length_b   1.000
_cell.length_c   1.000
_cell.angle_alpha   90.00
_cell.angle_beta   90.00
_cell.angle_gamma   90.00
#
_symmetry.space_group_name_H-M   'P 1'
#
loop_
_entity.id
_entity.type
_entity.pdbx_description
1 polymer ?
#
loop_
_entity_poly.entity_id
_entity_poly.type
_entity_poly.pdbx_seq_one_letter_code
_entity_poly.pdbx_strand_id
1 'polypeptide(L)' 'MVKYLNKTISHDPQKTFIVKKTAELYGVSTSLIYKILSGDRENDEIFMTYMELQEGIDALIQENEMLQEVKKLLPFQ' A
#
# COMPACT_ATOMS: atom_id res chain seq x y z
N MET A 1 22.06 -22.15 21.60
CA MET A 1 22.25 -21.38 20.35
C MET A 1 20.87 -21.11 19.77
N VAL A 2 20.27 -19.95 20.07
CA VAL A 2 18.92 -19.61 19.63
C VAL A 2 18.99 -19.20 18.17
N LYS A 3 18.39 -20.00 17.29
CA LYS A 3 18.23 -19.65 15.87
C LYS A 3 17.32 -18.43 15.80
N TYR A 4 17.89 -17.27 15.48
CA TYR A 4 17.11 -16.12 15.05
C TYR A 4 16.40 -16.53 13.75
N LEU A 5 15.10 -16.82 13.87
CA LEU A 5 14.21 -16.88 12.72
C LEU A 5 14.27 -15.49 12.08
N ASN A 6 15.03 -15.38 10.99
CA ASN A 6 14.92 -14.28 10.06
C ASN A 6 13.46 -14.27 9.58
N LYS A 7 12.62 -13.53 10.30
CA LYS A 7 11.27 -13.19 9.89
C LYS A 7 11.49 -12.33 8.66
N THR A 8 11.45 -12.95 7.48
CA THR A 8 11.36 -12.23 6.21
C THR A 8 10.11 -11.37 6.33
N ILE A 9 10.32 -10.09 6.69
CA ILE A 9 9.26 -9.08 6.64
C ILE A 9 8.83 -9.11 5.19
N SER A 10 7.65 -9.66 4.92
CA SER A 10 7.08 -9.69 3.58
C SER A 10 7.09 -8.25 3.08
N HIS A 11 7.96 -7.96 2.11
CA HIS A 11 8.07 -6.63 1.55
C HIS A 11 6.86 -6.43 0.66
N ASP A 12 5.88 -5.68 1.17
CA ASP A 12 4.72 -5.25 0.41
C ASP A 12 5.09 -4.00 -0.41
N PRO A 13 5.24 -4.13 -1.75
CA PRO A 13 5.65 -3.01 -2.60
C PRO A 13 4.54 -1.94 -2.69
N GLN A 14 3.28 -2.36 -2.62
CA GLN A 14 2.13 -1.45 -2.67
C GLN A 14 2.08 -0.60 -1.41
N LYS A 15 2.20 -1.21 -0.24
CA LYS A 15 2.32 -0.48 1.03
C LYS A 15 3.49 0.50 0.99
N THR A 16 4.64 0.07 0.49
CA THR A 16 5.83 0.91 0.37
C THR A 16 5.59 2.13 -0.53
N PHE A 17 4.90 1.94 -1.66
CA PHE A 17 4.52 3.02 -2.57
C PHE A 17 3.56 4.01 -1.91
N ILE A 18 2.50 3.52 -1.27
CA ILE A 18 1.50 4.37 -0.60
C ILE A 18 2.16 5.19 0.51
N VAL A 19 2.97 4.56 1.37
CA VAL A 19 3.70 5.25 2.43
C VAL A 19 4.57 6.38 1.90
N LYS A 20 5.30 6.15 0.80
CA LYS A 20 6.10 7.19 0.15
C LYS A 20 5.22 8.32 -0.35
N LYS A 21 4.10 8.00 -0.99
CA LYS A 21 3.19 9.00 -1.55
C LYS A 21 2.54 9.86 -0.46
N THR A 22 2.06 9.26 0.61
CA THR A 22 1.51 9.98 1.77
C THR A 22 2.58 10.88 2.41
N ALA A 23 3.81 10.37 2.58
CA ALA A 23 4.91 11.16 3.13
C ALA A 23 5.23 12.41 2.28
N GLU A 24 5.24 12.27 0.95
CA GLU A 24 5.43 13.38 0.01
C GLU A 24 4.31 14.42 0.09
N LEU A 25 3.05 14.00 0.17
CA LEU A 25 1.89 14.90 0.22
C LEU A 25 1.92 15.82 1.45
N TYR A 26 2.34 15.29 2.60
CA TYR A 26 2.37 16.02 3.86
C TYR A 26 3.75 16.62 4.20
N GLY A 27 4.76 16.39 3.36
CA GLY A 27 6.13 16.87 3.63
C GLY A 27 6.76 16.25 4.89
N VAL A 28 6.45 14.99 5.20
CA VAL A 28 6.94 14.29 6.38
C VAL A 28 7.82 13.09 6.01
N SER A 29 8.50 12.50 7.00
CA SER A 29 9.27 11.28 6.76
C SER A 29 8.38 10.04 6.63
N THR A 30 8.79 9.06 5.82
CA THR A 30 8.12 7.75 5.74
C THR A 30 8.10 7.02 7.08
N SER A 31 9.10 7.25 7.94
CA SER A 31 9.13 6.70 9.31
C SER A 31 7.98 7.22 10.16
N LEU A 32 7.58 8.49 10.00
CA LEU A 32 6.43 9.03 10.71
C LEU A 32 5.14 8.34 10.26
N ILE A 33 4.97 8.13 8.95
CA ILE A 33 3.81 7.41 8.41
C ILE A 33 3.73 6.00 9.02
N TYR A 34 4.84 5.25 9.04
CA TYR A 34 4.85 3.92 9.66
C TYR A 34 4.47 3.93 11.15
N LYS A 35 4.90 4.96 11.90
CA LYS A 35 4.52 5.13 13.32
C LYS A 35 3.04 5.46 13.49
N ILE A 36 2.46 6.20 12.55
CA ILE A 36 1.01 6.46 12.53
C ILE A 36 0.27 5.16 12.26
N LEU A 37 0.70 4.38 11.26
CA LEU A 37 0.09 3.10 10.91
C LEU A 37 0.25 2.01 12.00
N SER A 38 1.28 2.08 12.84
CA SER A 38 1.46 1.16 13.98
C SER A 38 0.73 1.62 15.24
N GLY A 39 0.16 2.83 15.25
CA GLY A 39 -0.45 3.43 16.45
C GLY A 39 0.55 4.03 17.44
N ASP A 40 1.86 4.07 17.10
CA ASP A 40 2.88 4.72 17.94
C ASP A 40 2.77 6.26 17.92
N ARG A 41 2.05 6.80 16.94
CA ARG A 41 1.72 8.23 16.79
C ARG A 41 0.29 8.37 16.29
N GLU A 42 -0.40 9.40 16.75
CA GLU A 42 -1.75 9.72 16.30
C GLU A 42 -1.70 10.91 15.35
N ASN A 43 -2.30 10.74 14.17
CA ASN A 43 -2.58 11.80 13.21
C ASN A 43 -3.65 11.29 12.25
N ASP A 44 -4.91 11.60 12.54
CA ASP A 44 -6.07 11.08 11.80
C ASP A 44 -6.08 11.56 10.36
N GLU A 45 -5.65 12.79 10.08
CA GLU A 45 -5.63 13.34 8.73
C GLU A 45 -4.69 12.54 7.81
N ILE A 46 -3.45 12.32 8.26
CA ILE A 46 -2.47 11.51 7.52
C ILE A 46 -2.95 10.06 7.40
N PHE A 47 -3.54 9.51 8.46
CA PHE A 47 -4.06 8.15 8.45
C PHE A 47 -5.18 7.98 7.41
N MET A 48 -6.16 8.90 7.39
CA MET A 48 -7.25 8.89 6.43
C MET A 48 -6.75 9.01 4.99
N THR A 49 -5.80 9.91 4.70
CA THR A 49 -5.22 10.00 3.35
C THR A 49 -4.49 8.73 2.95
N TYR A 50 -3.79 8.07 3.87
CA TYR A 50 -3.18 6.76 3.59
C TYR A 50 -4.26 5.74 3.20
N MET A 51 -5.38 5.68 3.95
CA MET A 51 -6.48 4.75 3.67
C MET A 51 -7.14 5.02 2.32
N GLU A 52 -7.41 6.29 1.99
CA GLU A 52 -7.98 6.70 0.69
C GLU A 52 -7.08 6.30 -0.48
N LEU A 53 -5.77 6.52 -0.35
CA LEU A 53 -4.80 6.11 -1.38
C LEU A 53 -4.73 4.58 -1.52
N GLN A 54 -4.82 3.86 -0.40
CA GLN A 54 -4.84 2.40 -0.42
C GLN A 54 -6.08 1.89 -1.15
N GLU A 55 -7.26 2.37 -0.78
CA GLU A 55 -8.53 1.99 -1.41
C GLU A 55 -8.54 2.31 -2.91
N GLY A 56 -8.07 3.50 -3.30
CA GLY A 56 -7.98 3.89 -4.70
C GLY A 56 -7.05 2.99 -5.52
N ILE A 57 -5.91 2.57 -4.96
CA ILE A 57 -4.99 1.65 -5.65
C ILE A 57 -5.59 0.24 -5.73
N ASP A 58 -6.22 -0.25 -4.66
CA ASP A 58 -6.89 -1.54 -4.66
C ASP A 58 -7.98 -1.60 -5.73
N ALA A 59 -8.78 -0.54 -5.88
CA ALA A 59 -9.79 -0.43 -6.92
C ALA A 59 -9.18 -0.46 -8.34
N LEU A 60 -8.09 0.25 -8.57
CA LEU A 60 -7.40 0.25 -9.87
C LEU A 60 -6.80 -1.10 -10.24
N ILE A 61 -6.26 -1.83 -9.24
CA ILE A 61 -5.75 -3.20 -9.46
C ILE A 61 -6.90 -4.12 -9.85
N GLN A 62 -8.01 -4.09 -9.11
CA GLN A 62 -9.20 -4.90 -9.41
C GLN A 62 -9.78 -4.61 -10.80
N GLU A 63 -9.86 -3.33 -11.18
CA GLU A 63 -10.33 -2.95 -12.52
C GLU A 63 -9.41 -3.51 -13.61
N ASN A 64 -8.09 -3.42 -13.42
CA ASN A 64 -7.13 -3.97 -14.39
C ASN A 64 -7.27 -5.49 -14.51
N GLU A 65 -7.37 -6.20 -13.39
CA GLU A 65 -7.59 -7.66 -13.37
C GLU A 65 -8.84 -8.04 -14.16
N MET A 66 -9.96 -7.36 -13.90
CA MET A 66 -11.21 -7.57 -14.65
C MET A 66 -11.02 -7.32 -16.15
N LEU A 67 -10.31 -6.25 -16.54
CA LEU A 67 -10.01 -5.98 -17.95
C LEU A 67 -9.15 -7.08 -18.60
N GLN A 68 -8.20 -7.66 -17.87
CA GLN A 68 -7.41 -8.79 -18.37
C GLN A 68 -8.28 -10.04 -18.55
N GLU A 69 -9.25 -10.28 -17.66
CA GLU A 69 -10.19 -11.39 -17.80
C GLU A 69 -11.12 -11.22 -19.00
N VAL A 70 -11.69 -10.03 -19.19
CA VAL A 70 -12.51 -9.73 -20.38
C VAL A 70 -11.72 -9.93 -21.67
N LYS A 71 -10.46 -9.50 -21.72
CA LYS A 71 -9.58 -9.74 -22.89
C LYS A 71 -9.38 -11.23 -23.20
N LYS A 72 -9.33 -12.10 -22.18
CA LYS A 72 -9.23 -13.56 -22.38
C LYS A 72 -10.53 -14.16 -22.93
N LEU A 73 -11.67 -13.57 -22.58
CA LEU A 73 -13.00 -14.05 -22.97
C LEU A 73 -13.42 -13.61 -24.37
N LEU A 74 -12.75 -12.60 -24.95
CA LEU A 74 -12.96 -12.19 -26.34
C LEU A 74 -12.05 -13.03 -27.25
N PRO A 75 -12.58 -14.04 -27.97
CA PRO A 75 -11.78 -14.76 -28.94
C PRO A 75 -11.65 -13.84 -30.17
N PHE A 76 -10.40 -13.46 -30.45
CA PHE A 76 -9.92 -12.75 -31.65
C PHE A 76 -10.12 -11.23 -31.70
N GLN A 77 -8.99 -10.52 -31.70
CA GLN A 77 -8.64 -9.58 -32.76
C GLN A 77 -7.29 -9.99 -33.35
#